data_AF-A3YBW8-F1
#
_entry.id   AF-A3YBW8-F1
#
_cell.length_a   1.000
_cell.length_b   1.000
_cell.length_c   1.000
_cell.angle_alpha   90.00
_cell.angle_beta   90.00
_cell.angle_gamma   90.00
#
_symmetry.space_group_name_H-M   'P 1'
#
loop_
_entity.id
_entity.type
_entity.pdbx_description
1 polymer ?
#
loop_
_entity_poly.entity_id
_entity_poly.type
_entity_poly.pdbx_seq_one_letter_code
_entity_poly.pdbx_strand_id
1 'polypeptide(L)' 'MNNQERIIELANERLKARDQNGDGKISKQELKTFYTTDHELREHFSNPDLIAMAEYYFHKLDQNNDGFISLKELM' A
#
# COMPACT_ATOMS: atom_id res chain seq x y z
N MET A 1 -0.75 13.18 13.75
CA MET A 1 -0.04 12.04 13.14
C MET A 1 0.03 10.95 14.17
N ASN A 2 -0.88 9.98 14.07
CA ASN A 2 -0.87 8.80 14.93
C ASN A 2 0.24 7.83 14.45
N ASN A 3 0.79 7.01 15.35
CA ASN A 3 1.84 6.03 14.99
C ASN A 3 1.42 5.13 13.82
N GLN A 4 0.13 4.80 13.74
CA GLN A 4 -0.45 3.99 12.67
C GLN A 4 -0.33 4.66 11.29
N GLU A 5 -0.55 5.97 11.18
CA GLU A 5 -0.46 6.69 9.90
C GLU A 5 0.98 6.70 9.38
N ARG A 6 1.95 6.89 10.28
CA ARG A 6 3.38 6.89 9.92
C ARG A 6 3.87 5.54 9.41
N ILE A 7 3.44 4.44 10.03
CA ILE A 7 3.80 3.09 9.58
C ILE A 7 3.25 2.85 8.17
N ILE A 8 2.04 3.34 7.89
CA ILE A 8 1.43 3.18 6.57
C ILE A 8 2.09 4.08 5.51
N GLU A 9 2.44 5.32 5.84
CA GLU A 9 3.22 6.15 4.92
C GLU A 9 4.58 5.51 4.61
N LEU A 10 5.27 4.99 5.62
CA LEU A 10 6.54 4.29 5.44
C LEU A 10 6.38 3.02 4.59
N ALA A 11 5.30 2.27 4.80
CA ALA A 11 4.92 1.11 4.00
C ALA A 11 4.70 1.50 2.53
N ASN A 12 3.98 2.59 2.26
CA ASN A 12 3.74 3.11 0.91
C ASN A 12 5.02 3.60 0.22
N GLU A 13 5.92 4.25 0.96
CA GLU A 13 7.23 4.64 0.42
C GLU A 13 8.11 3.42 0.12
N ARG A 14 8.11 2.41 0.98
CA ARG A 14 8.83 1.14 0.74
C ARG A 14 8.22 0.36 -0.42
N LEU A 15 6.91 0.45 -0.62
CA LEU A 15 6.21 -0.15 -1.76
C LEU A 15 6.69 0.41 -3.10
N LYS A 16 6.94 1.72 -3.22
CA LYS A 16 7.55 2.31 -4.43
C LYS A 16 8.87 1.65 -4.81
N ALA A 17 9.69 1.30 -3.82
CA ALA A 17 10.98 0.65 -4.05
C ALA A 17 10.84 -0.86 -4.35
N ARG A 18 9.64 -1.42 -4.17
CA ARG A 18 9.36 -2.85 -4.15
C ARG A 18 8.22 -3.24 -5.08
N ASP A 19 7.97 -2.44 -6.10
CA ASP A 19 7.24 -2.84 -7.30
C ASP A 19 7.75 -4.22 -7.73
N GLN A 20 6.96 -5.26 -7.44
CA GLN A 20 7.41 -6.66 -7.54
C GLN A 20 7.56 -7.08 -8.99
N ASN A 21 6.81 -6.45 -9.88
CA ASN A 21 6.79 -6.76 -11.30
C ASN A 21 7.63 -5.77 -12.13
N GLY A 22 7.97 -4.61 -11.58
CA GLY A 22 8.84 -3.61 -12.19
C GLY A 22 8.19 -2.80 -13.31
N ASP A 23 6.86 -2.78 -13.40
CA ASP A 23 6.10 -2.08 -14.43
C ASP A 23 5.91 -0.58 -14.14
N GLY A 24 6.36 -0.11 -12.97
CA GLY A 24 6.21 1.27 -12.50
C GLY A 24 4.82 1.58 -11.96
N LYS A 25 4.03 0.54 -11.62
CA LYS A 25 2.69 0.64 -11.03
C LYS A 25 2.54 -0.35 -9.88
N ILE A 26 1.60 -0.06 -8.98
CA ILE A 26 1.25 -0.93 -7.87
C ILE A 26 -0.19 -1.39 -8.06
N SER A 27 -0.39 -2.68 -8.31
CA SER A 27 -1.73 -3.25 -8.33
C SER A 27 -2.30 -3.39 -6.91
N LYS A 28 -3.63 -3.42 -6.81
CA LYS A 28 -4.32 -3.69 -5.53
C LYS A 28 -3.85 -4.99 -4.87
N GLN A 29 -3.52 -5.99 -5.67
CA GLN A 29 -3.10 -7.30 -5.20
C GLN A 29 -1.68 -7.27 -4.62
N GLU A 30 -0.77 -6.52 -5.24
CA GLU A 30 0.59 -6.28 -4.72
C GLU A 30 0.55 -5.49 -3.43
N LEU A 31 -0.26 -4.42 -3.38
CA LEU A 31 -0.45 -3.63 -2.17
C LEU A 31 -0.96 -4.51 -1.01
N LYS A 32 -2.02 -5.30 -1.26
CA LYS A 32 -2.61 -6.18 -0.25
C LYS A 32 -1.62 -7.25 0.21
N THR A 33 -0.91 -7.86 -0.73
CA THR A 33 0.13 -8.86 -0.42
C THR A 33 1.22 -8.24 0.44
N PHE A 34 1.72 -7.06 0.07
CA PHE A 34 2.72 -6.34 0.86
C PHE A 34 2.27 -6.09 2.29
N TYR A 35 1.08 -5.51 2.49
CA TYR A 35 0.57 -5.20 3.83
C TYR A 35 0.43 -6.48 4.67
N THR A 36 -0.04 -7.58 4.07
CA THR A 36 -0.18 -8.88 4.76
C THR A 36 1.11 -9.66 4.92
N THR A 37 2.20 -9.26 4.27
CA THR A 37 3.51 -9.95 4.34
C THR A 37 4.52 -9.15 5.16
N ASP A 38 4.30 -7.84 5.32
CA ASP A 38 5.15 -6.95 6.10
C ASP A 38 5.02 -7.24 7.61
N HIS A 39 6.16 -7.53 8.24
CA HIS A 39 6.19 -7.96 9.63
C HIS A 39 5.82 -6.82 10.59
N GLU A 40 6.32 -5.60 10.35
CA GLU A 40 6.02 -4.44 11.20
C GLU A 40 4.51 -4.16 11.19
N LEU A 41 3.91 -4.18 10.00
CA LEU A 41 2.47 -3.99 9.85
C LEU A 41 1.65 -5.07 10.57
N ARG A 42 2.04 -6.35 10.49
CA ARG A 42 1.34 -7.44 11.19
C ARG A 42 1.53 -7.42 12.71
N GLU A 43 2.59 -6.81 13.21
CA GLU A 43 2.76 -6.61 14.66
C GLU A 43 1.88 -5.49 15.21
N HIS A 44 1.52 -4.52 14.36
CA HIS A 44 0.69 -3.38 14.75
C HIS A 44 -0.79 -3.49 14.35
N PHE A 45 -1.14 -4.33 13.37
CA PHE A 45 -2.47 -4.44 12.81
C PHE A 45 -2.86 -5.90 12.52
N SER A 46 -4.15 -6.20 12.57
CA SER A 46 -4.66 -7.53 12.20
C SER A 46 -4.76 -7.68 10.68
N ASN A 47 -4.72 -8.91 10.16
CA ASN A 47 -4.97 -9.18 8.73
C ASN A 47 -6.19 -8.45 8.13
N PRO A 48 -7.39 -8.47 8.75
CA PRO A 48 -8.53 -7.71 8.22
C PRO A 48 -8.31 -6.19 8.21
N ASP A 49 -7.61 -5.63 9.20
CA ASP A 49 -7.27 -4.20 9.24
C ASP A 49 -6.30 -3.86 8.11
N LEU A 50 -5.28 -4.70 7.89
CA LEU A 50 -4.30 -4.54 6.82
C LEU A 50 -4.96 -4.57 5.44
N ILE A 51 -5.94 -5.46 5.25
CA ILE A 51 -6.74 -5.52 4.04
C ILE A 51 -7.56 -4.24 3.85
N ALA A 52 -8.26 -3.78 4.89
CA ALA A 52 -9.06 -2.57 4.82
C ALA A 52 -8.21 -1.33 4.57
N MET A 53 -7.04 -1.24 5.20
CA MET A 53 -6.07 -0.16 4.99
C MET A 53 -5.53 -0.18 3.56
N ALA A 54 -5.12 -1.35 3.06
CA ALA A 54 -4.69 -1.49 1.68
C ALA A 54 -5.79 -1.00 0.72
N GLU A 55 -7.04 -1.40 0.91
CA GLU A 55 -8.16 -0.93 0.07
C GLU A 55 -8.40 0.58 0.17
N TYR A 56 -8.36 1.13 1.38
CA TYR A 56 -8.56 2.56 1.63
C TYR A 56 -7.48 3.41 0.95
N TYR A 57 -6.21 3.05 1.16
CA TYR A 57 -5.08 3.75 0.55
C TYR A 57 -5.04 3.54 -0.96
N PHE A 58 -5.37 2.33 -1.42
CA PHE A 58 -5.49 2.03 -2.82
C PHE A 58 -6.48 2.97 -3.49
N HIS A 59 -7.70 3.07 -2.97
CA HIS A 59 -8.72 3.93 -3.55
C HIS A 59 -8.39 5.43 -3.45
N LYS A 60 -7.65 5.81 -2.40
CA LYS A 60 -7.19 7.20 -2.23
C LYS A 60 -6.13 7.59 -3.26
N LEU A 61 -5.25 6.66 -3.62
CA LEU A 61 -4.15 6.89 -4.55
C LEU A 61 -4.54 6.63 -6.01
N ASP A 62 -5.40 5.63 -6.26
CA ASP A 62 -5.99 5.32 -7.57
C ASP A 62 -7.04 6.38 -7.95
N GLN A 63 -6.56 7.57 -8.33
CA GLN A 63 -7.38 8.69 -8.72
C GLN A 63 -8.07 8.43 -10.06
N ASN A 64 -7.38 7.75 -10.97
CA ASN A 64 -7.90 7.45 -12.30
C ASN A 64 -8.84 6.21 -12.32
N ASN A 65 -8.90 5.45 -11.22
CA ASN A 65 -9.70 4.24 -11.04
C ASN A 65 -9.40 3.16 -12.10
N ASP A 66 -8.15 3.07 -12.56
CA ASP A 66 -7.69 2.06 -13.52
C ASP A 66 -7.32 0.73 -12.84
N GLY A 67 -7.34 0.69 -11.50
CA GLY A 67 -6.97 -0.50 -10.73
C GLY A 67 -5.46 -0.64 -10.52
N PHE A 68 -4.68 0.41 -10.79
CA PHE A 68 -3.24 0.46 -10.55
C PHE A 68 -2.80 1.84 -10.06
N ILE A 69 -2.05 1.88 -8.96
CA ILE A 69 -1.43 3.14 -8.54
C ILE A 69 -0.16 3.35 -9.37
N SER A 70 -0.21 4.29 -10.29
CA SER A 70 0.95 4.67 -11.08
C SER A 70 1.90 5.55 -10.28
N LEU A 71 3.20 5.56 -10.61
CA LEU A 71 4.16 6.49 -9.98
C LEU A 71 3.70 7.97 -10.03
N LYS A 72 2.97 8.37 -11.08
CA LYS A 72 2.38 9.71 -11.22
C LYS A 72 1.29 10.00 -10.18
N GLU A 73 0.57 8.99 -9.72
CA GLU A 73 -0.47 9.13 -8.69
C GLU A 73 0.11 9.16 -7.27
N LEU A 74 1.39 8.81 -7.15
CA LEU A 74 2.16 8.90 -5.91
C LEU A 74 3.08 10.14 -5.87
N MET A 75 3.01 11.02 -6.87
CA MET A 75 3.71 12.31 -6.92
C MET A 75 2.74 13.43 -6.57
#